data_AF-A0A8S2D2E2-F1
#
_entry.id   AF-A0A8S2D2E2-F1
#
_cell.length_a   1.000
_cell.length_b   1.000
_cell.length_c   1.000
_cell.angle_alpha   90.00
_cell.angle_beta   90.00
_cell.angle_gamma   90.00
#
_symmetry.space_group_name_H-M   'P 1'
#
loop_
_entity.id
_entity.type
_entity.pdbx_description
1 polymer ?
#
loop_
_entity_poly.entity_id
_entity_poly.type
_entity_poly.pdbx_seq_one_letter_code
_entity_poly.pdbx_strand_id
1 'polypeptide(L)'
;MSIAIFATGGKQYRASVGDTIYVEKLPGEKGEKIIFDEVLMVDAQVGTPFLAGAKVQCTIEKQVAKFMTNSLDAIAKRTNLSTGFLGGVLLTVCTSIPETITAIYAGLRNEPDFGLTNVVGAGLMAIAAYFNSAIADRFPERLNVDENTAAGVLLAASGALPEISSFVFLAIKGQAAIAIGGIVGSHLFNLALVFLTDAFGTTGNGEQMSEVIYAKDLRAGHTFTRNNALYLVLENSFNKTAMREGIVKCKVKNLRTGSITVEVLTGERLPAALVERTPMSYSYGDGQNLVFMNDTTFDQVEIPSERLDWEKNFLTEGSSVKVITYEDEVLGIELPDQVSVGIEYAEEGVQDQNAYLCSLTSLNPLRATKVDSSTLVSREPNLQLTFMLPIIKRNGLEMAVQKLTELGVIKIQLVLFTHSQPHQIDLDRLKRIAKEAAEQAQRSLIPEIYPPISLSQLPLVPKHSAYFAYERHETNSLEKFSITNKQIYALVGPEGGIEQAEIQLLLSRNYLPISLGKTILRAETAAIVLANQLLIDSPFLND
;
A
#
# COMPACT_ATOMS: atom_id res chain seq x y z
N MET A 1 28.31 8.88 13.16
CA MET A 1 26.88 9.20 13.26
C MET A 1 26.12 7.99 12.76
N SER A 2 25.12 7.51 13.51
CA SER A 2 24.36 6.34 13.10
C SER A 2 23.51 6.68 11.87
N ILE A 3 23.65 5.93 10.77
CA ILE A 3 22.95 6.14 9.50
C ILE A 3 22.02 4.96 9.26
N ALA A 4 20.75 5.24 9.01
CA ALA A 4 19.74 4.27 8.60
C ALA A 4 19.22 4.53 7.19
N ILE A 5 18.84 3.47 6.48
CA ILE A 5 18.03 3.54 5.25
C ILE A 5 16.71 2.84 5.56
N PHE A 6 15.57 3.47 5.31
CA PHE A 6 14.25 2.91 5.56
C PHE A 6 13.28 3.20 4.40
N ALA A 7 12.26 2.37 4.24
CA ALA A 7 11.25 2.51 3.19
C ALA A 7 9.93 3.04 3.74
N THR A 8 9.29 3.89 2.95
CA THR A 8 7.91 4.35 3.15
C THR A 8 7.36 4.88 1.81
N GLY A 9 6.06 4.73 1.56
CA GLY A 9 5.42 5.20 0.32
C GLY A 9 6.04 4.64 -0.98
N GLY A 10 6.62 3.45 -0.94
CA GLY A 10 7.30 2.81 -2.08
C GLY A 10 8.68 3.40 -2.43
N LYS A 11 9.24 4.27 -1.58
CA LYS A 11 10.57 4.90 -1.75
C LYS A 11 11.48 4.57 -0.59
N GLN A 12 12.79 4.68 -0.81
CA GLN A 12 13.82 4.45 0.21
C GLN A 12 14.47 5.78 0.61
N TYR A 13 14.60 6.02 1.90
CA TYR A 13 15.09 7.25 2.49
C TYR A 13 16.29 6.96 3.39
N ARG A 14 17.35 7.76 3.27
CA ARG A 14 18.55 7.68 4.11
C ARG A 14 18.50 8.80 5.14
N ALA A 15 18.64 8.47 6.42
CA ALA A 15 18.63 9.44 7.52
C ALA A 15 19.67 9.08 8.59
N SER A 16 20.23 10.10 9.23
CA SER A 16 21.09 9.99 10.40
C SER A 16 20.39 10.57 11.62
N VAL A 17 20.86 10.23 12.83
CA VAL A 17 20.32 10.81 14.06
C VAL A 17 20.48 12.33 14.05
N GLY A 18 19.35 13.05 14.06
CA GLY A 18 19.28 14.52 13.97
C GLY A 18 19.01 15.09 12.58
N ASP A 19 18.90 14.24 11.54
CA ASP A 19 18.56 14.69 10.19
C ASP A 19 17.06 14.97 10.04
N THR A 20 16.72 16.11 9.44
CA THR A 20 15.38 16.39 8.91
C THR A 20 15.30 15.91 7.46
N ILE A 21 14.32 15.06 7.14
CA ILE A 21 14.12 14.51 5.81
C ILE A 21 12.68 14.68 5.34
N TYR A 22 12.51 14.91 4.03
CA TYR A 22 11.18 15.02 3.41
C TYR A 22 10.75 13.68 2.84
N VAL A 23 9.60 13.21 3.30
CA VAL A 23 8.93 12.00 2.84
C VAL A 23 7.56 12.38 2.27
N GLU A 24 6.86 11.42 1.67
CA GLU A 24 5.47 11.61 1.26
C GLU A 24 4.55 12.01 2.45
N LYS A 25 3.33 12.47 2.16
CA LYS A 25 2.40 12.92 3.19
C LYS A 25 2.05 11.74 4.10
N LEU A 26 2.32 11.89 5.39
CA LEU A 26 2.02 10.88 6.41
C LEU A 26 0.77 11.28 7.19
N PRO A 27 -0.05 10.31 7.64
CA PRO A 27 -1.12 10.58 8.59
C PRO A 27 -0.50 11.01 9.93
N GLY A 28 -0.90 12.18 10.44
CA GLY A 28 -0.47 12.69 11.76
C GLY A 28 -0.26 14.21 11.81
N GLU A 29 -0.30 14.78 13.01
CA GLU A 29 -0.15 16.22 13.24
C GLU A 29 1.29 16.61 13.62
N LYS A 30 1.63 17.91 13.52
CA LYS A 30 2.95 18.43 13.89
C LYS A 30 3.29 18.07 15.34
N GLY A 31 4.47 17.50 15.55
CA GLY A 31 4.94 17.03 16.86
C GLY A 31 4.64 15.56 17.16
N GLU A 32 3.85 14.89 16.30
CA GLU A 32 3.57 13.47 16.45
C GLU A 32 4.79 12.61 16.05
N LYS A 33 4.98 11.50 16.79
CA LYS A 33 6.08 10.56 16.56
C LYS A 33 5.63 9.46 15.62
N ILE A 34 6.32 9.32 14.49
CA ILE A 34 6.10 8.27 13.51
C ILE A 34 7.25 7.26 13.60
N ILE A 35 6.92 5.97 13.54
CA ILE A 35 7.88 4.86 13.55
C ILE A 35 7.81 4.16 12.19
N PHE A 36 8.95 4.08 11.52
CA PHE A 36 9.12 3.29 10.31
C PHE A 36 9.79 1.96 10.63
N ASP A 37 9.08 0.87 10.36
CA ASP A 37 9.52 -0.50 10.63
C ASP A 37 10.24 -1.15 9.43
N GLU A 38 10.10 -0.58 8.23
CA GLU A 38 10.75 -1.07 7.01
C GLU A 38 12.18 -0.53 6.84
N VAL A 39 13.07 -0.85 7.78
CA VAL A 39 14.47 -0.38 7.74
C VAL A 39 15.31 -1.31 6.86
N LEU A 40 15.92 -0.83 5.79
CA LEU A 40 16.78 -1.59 4.88
C LEU A 40 18.23 -1.70 5.39
N MET A 41 18.73 -0.69 6.11
CA MET A 41 20.13 -0.66 6.57
C MET A 41 20.31 0.17 7.83
N VAL A 42 21.24 -0.20 8.71
CA VAL A 42 21.75 0.63 9.81
C VAL A 42 23.27 0.45 9.90
N ASP A 43 24.06 1.52 9.88
CA ASP A 43 25.52 1.52 10.15
C ASP A 43 26.33 0.41 9.46
N ALA A 44 26.02 0.18 8.18
CA ALA A 44 26.58 -0.84 7.28
C ALA A 44 26.03 -2.28 7.40
N GLN A 45 25.06 -2.54 8.28
CA GLN A 45 24.27 -3.77 8.27
C GLN A 45 23.07 -3.62 7.33
N VAL A 46 23.03 -4.41 6.26
CA VAL A 46 21.95 -4.41 5.26
C VAL A 46 21.02 -5.60 5.51
N GLY A 47 19.72 -5.34 5.52
CA GLY A 47 18.69 -6.36 5.67
C GLY A 47 18.33 -7.05 4.34
N THR A 48 17.80 -8.26 4.42
CA THR A 48 17.29 -9.02 3.26
C THR A 48 15.83 -9.41 3.51
N PRO A 49 14.82 -8.64 3.05
CA PRO A 49 14.89 -7.30 2.43
C PRO A 49 14.99 -6.14 3.44
N PHE A 50 14.63 -6.35 4.72
CA PHE A 50 14.69 -5.36 5.80
C PHE A 50 15.50 -5.90 7.00
N LEU A 51 16.05 -5.01 7.82
CA LEU A 51 16.87 -5.28 8.99
C LEU A 51 15.95 -5.53 10.19
N ALA A 52 15.83 -6.81 10.57
CA ALA A 52 14.89 -7.25 11.60
C ALA A 52 15.14 -6.54 12.95
N GLY A 53 14.11 -5.88 13.47
CA GLY A 53 14.15 -5.19 14.77
C GLY A 53 14.71 -3.76 14.72
N ALA A 54 15.18 -3.29 13.57
CA ALA A 54 15.54 -1.90 13.40
C ALA A 54 14.29 -1.05 13.16
N LYS A 55 14.21 0.09 13.85
CA LYS A 55 13.12 1.06 13.73
C LYS A 55 13.74 2.43 13.55
N VAL A 56 13.21 3.21 12.61
CA VAL A 56 13.54 4.63 12.49
C VAL A 56 12.38 5.42 13.07
N GLN A 57 12.64 6.13 14.16
CA GLN A 57 11.66 7.00 14.79
C GLN A 57 11.91 8.44 14.35
N CYS A 58 10.87 9.07 13.80
CA CYS A 58 10.89 10.46 13.38
C CYS A 58 9.78 11.24 14.09
N THR A 59 9.96 12.55 14.23
CA THR A 59 8.91 13.47 14.69
C THR A 59 8.47 14.32 13.51
N ILE A 60 7.16 14.50 13.31
CA ILE A 60 6.65 15.36 12.25
C ILE A 60 6.97 16.81 12.59
N GLU A 61 7.96 17.42 11.92
CA GLU A 61 8.30 18.83 12.14
C GLU A 61 7.36 19.79 11.37
N LYS A 62 6.99 19.47 10.13
CA LYS A 62 6.08 20.25 9.27
C LYS A 62 5.59 19.41 8.09
N GLN A 63 4.36 19.64 7.62
CA GLN A 63 3.86 19.07 6.35
C GLN A 63 3.81 20.17 5.27
N VAL A 64 4.42 19.96 4.10
CA VAL A 64 4.46 20.96 3.02
C VAL A 64 4.34 20.28 1.65
N ALA A 65 3.61 20.88 0.70
CA ALA A 65 3.41 20.34 -0.65
C ALA A 65 4.70 20.40 -1.50
N LYS A 66 4.98 19.32 -2.25
CA LYS A 66 6.27 18.98 -2.89
C LYS A 66 6.67 19.83 -4.12
N PHE A 67 5.89 20.84 -4.50
CA PHE A 67 6.01 21.43 -5.84
C PHE A 67 7.20 22.42 -6.02
N MET A 68 7.93 22.81 -4.95
CA MET A 68 9.00 23.84 -5.06
C MET A 68 10.33 23.55 -4.34
N THR A 69 10.65 22.30 -3.94
CA THR A 69 11.74 22.07 -2.96
C THR A 69 13.09 21.60 -3.51
N ASN A 70 13.15 20.85 -4.61
CA ASN A 70 14.41 20.18 -5.02
C ASN A 70 15.59 21.13 -5.27
N SER A 71 15.35 22.33 -5.80
CA SER A 71 16.40 23.32 -6.07
C SER A 71 16.78 24.15 -4.83
N LEU A 72 15.81 24.44 -3.96
CA LEU A 72 16.00 25.25 -2.75
C LEU A 72 16.71 24.45 -1.64
N ASP A 73 16.39 23.17 -1.47
CA ASP A 73 17.07 22.29 -0.51
C ASP A 73 18.53 22.02 -0.89
N ALA A 74 18.84 21.96 -2.19
CA ALA A 74 20.20 21.80 -2.69
C ALA A 74 21.08 23.03 -2.38
N ILE A 75 20.49 24.23 -2.42
CA ILE A 75 21.15 25.48 -2.08
C ILE A 75 21.29 25.61 -0.55
N ALA A 76 20.23 25.27 0.20
CA ALA A 76 20.21 25.27 1.67
C ALA A 76 21.33 24.43 2.28
N LYS A 77 21.54 23.21 1.75
CA LYS A 77 22.61 22.31 2.20
C LYS A 77 24.02 22.82 1.90
N ARG A 78 24.20 23.70 0.91
CA ARG A 78 25.51 24.27 0.56
C ARG A 78 25.81 25.57 1.30
N THR A 79 24.80 26.32 1.70
CA THR A 79 24.93 27.65 2.32
C THR A 79 24.66 27.66 3.82
N ASN A 80 24.15 26.55 4.37
CA ASN A 80 23.75 26.42 5.78
C ASN A 80 22.64 27.41 6.18
N LEU A 81 21.83 27.84 5.22
CA LEU A 81 20.69 28.75 5.40
C LEU A 81 19.39 27.95 5.39
N SER A 82 18.37 28.40 6.15
CA SER A 82 17.09 27.69 6.22
C SER A 82 16.32 27.78 4.90
N THR A 83 15.55 26.73 4.57
CA THR A 83 14.76 26.67 3.33
C THR A 83 13.69 27.76 3.28
N GLY A 84 13.12 28.14 4.43
CA GLY A 84 12.22 29.28 4.55
C GLY A 84 12.93 30.62 4.26
N PHE A 85 14.17 30.79 4.72
CA PHE A 85 14.97 31.97 4.39
C PHE A 85 15.29 32.03 2.90
N LEU A 86 15.70 30.92 2.29
CA LEU A 86 16.00 30.86 0.86
C LEU A 86 14.76 31.03 -0.02
N GLY A 87 13.61 30.48 0.39
CA GLY A 87 12.32 30.73 -0.27
C GLY A 87 11.91 32.20 -0.19
N GLY A 88 12.07 32.82 0.98
CA GLY A 88 11.82 34.26 1.16
C GLY A 88 12.76 35.14 0.33
N VAL A 89 14.05 34.80 0.26
CA VAL A 89 15.05 35.52 -0.57
C VAL A 89 14.71 35.37 -2.05
N LEU A 90 14.37 34.17 -2.52
CA LEU A 90 14.06 33.94 -3.93
C LEU A 90 12.76 34.62 -4.36
N LEU A 91 11.75 34.62 -3.49
CA LEU A 91 10.52 35.38 -3.70
C LEU A 91 10.80 36.89 -3.76
N THR A 92 11.59 37.41 -2.80
CA THR A 92 11.98 38.84 -2.77
C THR A 92 12.77 39.24 -4.00
N VAL A 93 13.65 38.38 -4.52
CA VAL A 93 14.37 38.62 -5.77
C VAL A 93 13.40 38.62 -6.96
N CYS A 94 12.48 37.65 -7.03
CA CYS A 94 11.51 37.60 -8.13
C CYS A 94 10.56 38.81 -8.15
N THR A 95 10.14 39.26 -6.97
CA THR A 95 9.25 40.43 -6.79
C THR A 95 10.00 41.76 -6.67
N SER A 96 11.32 41.79 -6.94
CA SER A 96 12.09 43.03 -7.06
C SER A 96 12.67 43.23 -8.46
N ILE A 97 12.60 42.21 -9.33
CA ILE A 97 13.03 42.31 -10.73
C ILE A 97 12.18 43.33 -11.51
N PRO A 98 10.83 43.31 -11.48
CA PRO A 98 10.02 44.31 -12.16
C PRO A 98 10.41 45.73 -11.72
N GLU A 99 10.51 45.97 -10.42
CA GLU A 99 10.79 47.25 -9.76
C GLU A 99 12.19 47.77 -10.09
N THR A 100 13.17 46.86 -10.15
CA THR A 100 14.55 47.16 -10.57
C THR A 100 14.58 47.57 -12.05
N ILE A 101 13.81 46.89 -12.91
CA ILE A 101 13.67 47.24 -14.33
C ILE A 101 13.01 48.62 -14.48
N THR A 102 11.93 48.90 -13.73
CA THR A 102 11.27 50.21 -13.77
C THR A 102 12.15 51.32 -13.21
N ALA A 103 12.93 51.05 -12.16
CA ALA A 103 13.87 52.02 -11.59
C ALA A 103 15.04 52.34 -12.54
N ILE A 104 15.58 51.33 -13.23
CA ILE A 104 16.59 51.52 -14.30
C ILE A 104 15.98 52.32 -15.45
N TYR A 105 14.74 52.00 -15.86
CA TYR A 105 14.05 52.72 -16.93
C TYR A 105 13.75 54.18 -16.57
N ALA A 106 13.36 54.46 -15.32
CA ALA A 106 13.16 55.81 -14.79
C ALA A 106 14.47 56.60 -14.71
N GLY A 107 15.57 55.95 -14.30
CA GLY A 107 16.91 56.53 -14.30
C GLY A 107 17.40 56.89 -15.70
N LEU A 108 17.15 56.03 -16.68
CA LEU A 108 17.46 56.28 -18.10
C LEU A 108 16.64 57.44 -18.71
N ARG A 109 15.50 57.79 -18.10
CA ARG A 109 14.65 58.93 -18.51
C ARG A 109 14.85 60.19 -17.65
N ASN A 110 15.85 60.22 -16.76
CA ASN A 110 16.14 61.35 -15.88
C ASN A 110 15.00 61.69 -14.89
N GLU A 111 14.21 60.69 -14.49
CA GLU A 111 13.12 60.84 -13.52
C GLU A 111 13.43 60.07 -12.22
N PRO A 112 14.37 60.57 -11.38
CA PRO A 112 14.91 59.83 -10.23
C PRO A 112 13.88 59.59 -9.11
N ASP A 113 12.82 60.39 -9.07
CA ASP A 113 11.75 60.28 -8.08
C ASP A 113 10.99 58.95 -8.17
N PHE A 114 10.77 58.43 -9.38
CA PHE A 114 10.11 57.14 -9.60
C PHE A 114 11.03 55.95 -9.32
N GLY A 115 12.34 56.12 -9.45
CA GLY A 115 13.32 55.11 -9.05
C GLY A 115 13.42 54.95 -7.54
N LEU A 116 13.34 56.05 -6.79
CA LEU A 116 13.46 56.05 -5.33
C LEU A 116 12.28 55.35 -4.64
N THR A 117 11.06 55.55 -5.12
CA THR A 117 9.85 54.90 -4.57
C THR A 117 9.89 53.38 -4.73
N ASN A 118 10.38 52.90 -5.87
CA ASN A 118 10.46 51.46 -6.15
C ASN A 118 11.52 50.76 -5.28
N VAL A 119 12.64 51.43 -5.01
CA VAL A 119 13.68 50.91 -4.11
C VAL A 119 13.18 50.87 -2.66
N VAL A 120 12.45 51.89 -2.21
CA VAL A 120 11.85 51.93 -0.87
C VAL A 120 10.74 50.89 -0.72
N GLY A 121 9.88 50.74 -1.74
CA GLY A 121 8.82 49.72 -1.78
C GLY A 121 9.37 48.30 -1.75
N ALA A 122 10.40 48.00 -2.53
CA ALA A 122 11.09 46.71 -2.50
C ALA A 122 11.74 46.43 -1.13
N GLY A 123 12.30 47.44 -0.48
CA GLY A 123 12.84 47.34 0.88
C GLY A 123 11.77 47.03 1.93
N LEU A 124 10.61 47.69 1.85
CA LEU A 124 9.47 47.42 2.75
C LEU A 124 8.88 46.03 2.53
N MET A 125 8.83 45.56 1.28
CA MET A 125 8.39 44.21 0.94
C MET A 125 9.34 43.14 1.49
N ALA A 126 10.65 43.35 1.41
CA ALA A 126 11.65 42.45 1.99
C ALA A 126 11.51 42.36 3.53
N ILE A 127 11.26 43.50 4.19
CA ILE A 127 11.01 43.55 5.63
C ILE A 127 9.70 42.83 5.99
N ALA A 128 8.63 43.04 5.22
CA ALA A 128 7.34 42.38 5.46
C ALA A 128 7.39 40.87 5.20
N ALA A 129 8.11 40.42 4.15
CA ALA A 129 8.36 39.00 3.90
C ALA A 129 9.12 38.34 5.06
N TYR A 130 10.08 39.04 5.67
CA TYR A 130 10.78 38.57 6.87
C TYR A 130 9.82 38.41 8.06
N PHE A 131 8.98 39.41 8.34
CA PHE A 131 7.95 39.35 9.40
C PHE A 131 6.90 38.26 9.13
N ASN A 132 6.46 38.09 7.89
CA ASN A 132 5.56 37.03 7.49
C ASN A 132 6.15 35.65 7.78
N SER A 133 7.43 35.43 7.50
CA SER A 133 8.07 34.14 7.83
C SER A 133 8.08 33.87 9.35
N ALA A 134 8.15 34.92 10.17
CA ALA A 134 8.13 34.81 11.63
C ALA A 134 6.71 34.61 12.21
N ILE A 135 5.68 35.04 11.49
CA ILE A 135 4.28 35.02 11.93
C ILE A 135 3.51 33.83 11.32
N ALA A 136 3.88 33.35 10.14
CA ALA A 136 3.18 32.32 9.37
C ALA A 136 2.96 31.01 10.14
N ASP A 137 3.89 30.63 11.03
CA ASP A 137 3.75 29.40 11.83
C ASP A 137 2.82 29.57 13.06
N ARG A 138 2.37 30.79 13.40
CA ARG A 138 1.50 31.09 14.56
C ARG A 138 0.16 31.73 14.17
N PHE A 139 0.02 32.15 12.92
CA PHE A 139 -1.15 32.83 12.37
C PHE A 139 -2.38 31.92 12.19
N PRO A 140 -2.24 30.66 11.71
CA PRO A 140 -3.37 29.75 11.47
C PRO A 140 -4.11 29.38 12.77
N GLU A 141 -3.36 29.05 13.83
CA GLU A 141 -3.91 28.64 15.14
C GLU A 141 -4.71 29.76 15.84
N ARG A 142 -4.35 31.03 15.63
CA ARG A 142 -5.01 32.17 16.29
C ARG A 142 -6.31 32.61 15.63
N LEU A 143 -6.47 32.36 14.34
CA LEU A 143 -7.62 32.80 13.54
C LEU A 143 -8.53 31.65 13.11
N ASN A 144 -8.17 30.40 13.44
CA ASN A 144 -8.91 29.18 13.10
C ASN A 144 -9.20 29.05 11.59
N VAL A 145 -8.19 29.34 10.77
CA VAL A 145 -8.19 29.23 9.30
C VAL A 145 -7.08 28.28 8.88
N ASP A 146 -7.29 27.54 7.79
CA ASP A 146 -6.31 26.57 7.28
C ASP A 146 -5.02 27.26 6.82
N GLU A 147 -3.91 26.52 6.85
CA GLU A 147 -2.57 27.06 6.58
C GLU A 147 -2.43 27.66 5.16
N ASN A 148 -3.15 27.13 4.17
CA ASN A 148 -3.07 27.63 2.80
C ASN A 148 -3.80 28.98 2.67
N THR A 149 -4.97 29.11 3.29
CA THR A 149 -5.71 30.37 3.36
C THR A 149 -4.94 31.43 4.15
N ALA A 150 -4.34 31.06 5.29
CA ALA A 150 -3.51 31.96 6.09
C ALA A 150 -2.26 32.44 5.32
N ALA A 151 -1.59 31.53 4.60
CA ALA A 151 -0.44 31.86 3.75
C ALA A 151 -0.85 32.80 2.59
N GLY A 152 -1.99 32.55 1.94
CA GLY A 152 -2.53 33.41 0.89
C GLY A 152 -2.83 34.83 1.37
N VAL A 153 -3.45 34.97 2.57
CA VAL A 153 -3.76 36.29 3.17
C VAL A 153 -2.50 37.07 3.52
N LEU A 154 -1.49 36.41 4.13
CA LEU A 154 -0.23 37.06 4.47
C LEU A 154 0.57 37.49 3.22
N LEU A 155 0.52 36.67 2.16
CA LEU A 155 1.14 36.99 0.87
C LEU A 155 0.46 38.20 0.21
N ALA A 156 -0.87 38.22 0.17
CA ALA A 156 -1.64 39.34 -0.37
C ALA A 156 -1.41 40.64 0.41
N ALA A 157 -1.31 40.58 1.74
CA ALA A 157 -1.04 41.75 2.58
C ALA A 157 0.37 42.34 2.36
N SER A 158 1.37 41.49 2.15
CA SER A 158 2.75 41.94 1.89
C SER A 158 2.97 42.44 0.48
N GLY A 159 2.30 41.82 -0.50
CA GLY A 159 2.31 42.27 -1.89
C GLY A 159 1.58 43.58 -2.15
N ALA A 160 0.94 44.19 -1.14
CA ALA A 160 0.28 45.50 -1.24
C ALA A 160 1.11 46.66 -0.65
N LEU A 161 2.22 46.36 0.05
CA LEU A 161 3.05 47.37 0.73
C LEU A 161 3.85 48.27 -0.23
N PRO A 162 4.43 47.76 -1.34
CA PRO A 162 5.07 48.60 -2.35
C PRO A 162 4.12 49.65 -2.95
N GLU A 163 2.86 49.28 -3.16
CA GLU A 163 1.82 50.11 -3.76
C GLU A 163 1.33 51.17 -2.77
N ILE A 164 1.15 50.80 -1.50
CA ILE A 164 0.82 51.75 -0.42
C ILE A 164 1.96 52.77 -0.25
N SER A 165 3.23 52.32 -0.30
CA SER A 165 4.39 53.21 -0.20
C SER A 165 4.45 54.20 -1.38
N SER A 166 4.25 53.70 -2.60
CA SER A 166 4.23 54.51 -3.82
C SER A 166 3.07 55.50 -3.80
N PHE A 167 1.89 55.10 -3.31
CA PHE A 167 0.74 55.98 -3.14
C PHE A 167 1.01 57.10 -2.16
N VAL A 168 1.52 56.79 -0.97
CA VAL A 168 1.82 57.80 0.06
C VAL A 168 2.83 58.82 -0.47
N PHE A 169 3.86 58.36 -1.18
CA PHE A 169 4.86 59.25 -1.78
C PHE A 169 4.29 60.15 -2.89
N LEU A 170 3.49 59.58 -3.81
CA LEU A 170 2.87 60.34 -4.91
C LEU A 170 1.78 61.31 -4.40
N ALA A 171 1.07 60.94 -3.34
CA ALA A 171 0.12 61.81 -2.65
C ALA A 171 0.83 62.99 -1.98
N ILE A 172 1.99 62.77 -1.33
CA ILE A 172 2.83 63.83 -0.75
C ILE A 172 3.35 64.80 -1.83
N LYS A 173 3.61 64.32 -3.06
CA LYS A 173 4.01 65.16 -4.21
C LYS A 173 2.85 65.82 -4.96
N GLY A 174 1.61 65.68 -4.48
CA GLY A 174 0.43 66.31 -5.08
C GLY A 174 -0.06 65.66 -6.39
N GLN A 175 0.41 64.45 -6.71
CA GLN A 175 0.05 63.71 -7.93
C GLN A 175 -1.03 62.64 -7.66
N ALA A 176 -2.15 63.06 -7.07
CA ALA A 176 -3.20 62.17 -6.58
C ALA A 176 -3.83 61.27 -7.66
N ALA A 177 -3.94 61.74 -8.90
CA ALA A 177 -4.56 60.97 -9.99
C ALA A 177 -3.74 59.71 -10.38
N ILE A 178 -2.41 59.83 -10.41
CA ILE A 178 -1.50 58.72 -10.70
C ILE A 178 -1.49 57.73 -9.54
N ALA A 179 -1.51 58.23 -8.31
CA ALA A 179 -1.57 57.44 -7.09
C ALA A 179 -2.86 56.59 -7.02
N ILE A 180 -4.02 57.18 -7.35
CA ILE A 180 -5.32 56.48 -7.39
C ILE A 180 -5.33 55.44 -8.52
N GLY A 181 -4.80 55.76 -9.70
CA GLY A 181 -4.71 54.82 -10.82
C GLY A 181 -3.85 53.58 -10.50
N GLY A 182 -2.74 53.76 -9.78
CA GLY A 182 -1.87 52.67 -9.34
C GLY A 182 -2.53 51.73 -8.33
N ILE A 183 -3.20 52.29 -7.31
CA ILE A 183 -3.95 51.51 -6.30
C ILE A 183 -5.11 50.75 -6.95
N VAL A 184 -5.91 51.42 -7.77
CA VAL A 184 -7.08 50.78 -8.40
C VAL A 184 -6.63 49.68 -9.36
N GLY A 185 -5.55 49.91 -10.13
CA GLY A 185 -4.98 48.91 -11.03
C GLY A 185 -4.39 47.68 -10.33
N SER A 186 -3.65 47.87 -9.24
CA SER A 186 -3.05 46.74 -8.49
C SER A 186 -4.09 45.93 -7.72
N HIS A 187 -5.10 46.58 -7.13
CA HIS A 187 -6.20 45.85 -6.48
C HIS A 187 -7.09 45.13 -7.48
N LEU A 188 -7.35 45.69 -8.67
CA LEU A 188 -8.03 44.98 -9.76
C LEU A 188 -7.20 43.80 -10.28
N PHE A 189 -5.88 43.94 -10.40
CA PHE A 189 -4.99 42.86 -10.80
C PHE A 189 -4.96 41.74 -9.77
N ASN A 190 -4.85 42.06 -8.47
CA ASN A 190 -4.87 41.07 -7.39
C ASN A 190 -6.25 40.38 -7.28
N LEU A 191 -7.34 41.12 -7.47
CA LEU A 191 -8.69 40.53 -7.54
C LEU A 191 -8.83 39.62 -8.76
N ALA A 192 -8.31 40.03 -9.93
CA ALA A 192 -8.26 39.21 -11.13
C ALA A 192 -7.38 37.98 -10.95
N LEU A 193 -6.30 38.05 -10.17
CA LEU A 193 -5.42 36.91 -9.88
C LEU A 193 -6.13 35.88 -9.02
N VAL A 194 -6.93 36.32 -8.03
CA VAL A 194 -7.80 35.45 -7.23
C VAL A 194 -8.86 34.79 -8.11
N PHE A 195 -9.52 35.54 -9.00
CA PHE A 195 -10.46 34.98 -9.97
C PHE A 195 -9.80 34.09 -11.03
N LEU A 196 -8.55 34.35 -11.42
CA LEU A 196 -7.78 33.48 -12.33
C LEU A 196 -7.34 32.21 -11.63
N THR A 197 -6.96 32.26 -10.34
CA THR A 197 -6.71 31.04 -9.55
C THR A 197 -7.97 30.23 -9.29
N ASP A 198 -9.15 30.86 -9.27
CA ASP A 198 -10.43 30.15 -9.16
C ASP A 198 -10.87 29.60 -10.54
N ALA A 199 -10.71 30.39 -11.61
CA ALA A 199 -10.98 29.97 -12.99
C ALA A 199 -10.01 28.90 -13.51
N PHE A 200 -8.73 28.93 -13.13
CA PHE A 200 -7.74 27.89 -13.44
C PHE A 200 -7.67 26.81 -12.35
N GLY A 201 -8.23 27.05 -11.17
CA GLY A 201 -8.40 26.05 -10.11
C GLY A 201 -9.65 25.18 -10.30
N THR A 202 -10.61 25.67 -11.10
CA THR A 202 -11.82 24.95 -11.51
C THR A 202 -11.98 24.96 -13.03
N THR A 203 -10.97 24.51 -13.77
CA THR A 203 -11.14 24.24 -15.21
C THR A 203 -11.46 22.78 -15.46
N GLY A 204 -12.76 22.49 -15.46
CA GLY A 204 -13.31 21.52 -16.39
C GLY A 204 -13.42 22.16 -17.79
N ASN A 205 -12.81 21.46 -18.76
CA ASN A 205 -13.02 21.49 -20.22
C ASN A 205 -12.45 22.62 -21.09
N GLY A 206 -11.49 22.23 -21.94
CA GLY A 206 -11.15 22.91 -23.19
C GLY A 206 -9.71 22.68 -23.65
N GLU A 207 -9.42 21.47 -24.14
CA GLU A 207 -8.14 20.99 -24.73
C GLU A 207 -6.99 20.72 -23.75
N GLN A 208 -7.00 19.51 -23.17
CA GLN A 208 -5.79 18.90 -22.60
C GLN A 208 -4.75 18.73 -23.70
N MET A 209 -3.61 19.43 -23.55
CA MET A 209 -2.36 18.95 -24.15
C MET A 209 -2.03 17.61 -23.50
N SER A 210 -2.40 16.51 -24.16
CA SER A 210 -2.06 15.15 -23.73
C SER A 210 -0.57 15.07 -23.41
N GLU A 211 -0.23 14.69 -22.18
CA GLU A 211 1.15 14.45 -21.77
C GLU A 211 1.80 13.49 -22.78
N VAL A 212 3.03 13.75 -23.22
CA VAL A 212 3.66 12.97 -24.29
C VAL A 212 4.61 11.94 -23.70
N ILE A 213 4.39 10.65 -23.99
CA ILE A 213 5.26 9.55 -23.55
C ILE A 213 6.14 9.11 -24.73
N TYR A 214 7.44 8.96 -24.47
CA TYR A 214 8.36 8.37 -25.45
C TYR A 214 8.16 6.86 -25.51
N ALA A 215 8.18 6.30 -26.73
CA ALA A 215 8.00 4.86 -26.93
C ALA A 215 8.96 4.00 -26.07
N LYS A 216 10.22 4.43 -25.90
CA LYS A 216 11.24 3.74 -25.07
C LYS A 216 10.86 3.63 -23.58
N ASP A 217 10.03 4.55 -23.10
CA ASP A 217 9.63 4.69 -21.70
C ASP A 217 8.27 4.01 -21.42
N LEU A 218 7.62 3.45 -22.45
CA LEU A 218 6.45 2.61 -22.26
C LEU A 218 6.78 1.39 -21.40
N ARG A 219 5.93 1.11 -20.41
CA ARG A 219 5.98 -0.04 -19.51
C ARG A 219 4.58 -0.64 -19.38
N ALA A 220 4.50 -1.87 -18.90
CA ALA A 220 3.24 -2.50 -18.54
C ALA A 220 2.41 -1.58 -17.64
N GLY A 221 1.12 -1.46 -17.94
CA GLY A 221 0.20 -0.56 -17.24
C GLY A 221 0.06 0.84 -17.85
N HIS A 222 0.99 1.31 -18.69
CA HIS A 222 0.85 2.59 -19.38
C HIS A 222 -0.24 2.56 -20.43
N THR A 223 -0.93 3.69 -20.60
CA THR A 223 -1.98 3.90 -21.59
C THR A 223 -1.61 5.02 -22.55
N PHE A 224 -1.84 4.81 -23.85
CA PHE A 224 -1.51 5.77 -24.89
C PHE A 224 -2.52 5.72 -26.05
N THR A 225 -2.64 6.79 -26.82
CA THR A 225 -3.45 6.81 -28.05
C THR A 225 -2.56 6.68 -29.28
N ARG A 226 -3.01 5.90 -30.27
CA ARG A 226 -2.36 5.78 -31.59
C ARG A 226 -3.41 5.49 -32.64
N ASN A 227 -3.39 6.21 -33.76
CA ASN A 227 -4.35 6.04 -34.86
C ASN A 227 -5.83 6.09 -34.40
N ASN A 228 -6.14 7.00 -33.49
CA ASN A 228 -7.47 7.17 -32.88
C ASN A 228 -7.96 5.95 -32.05
N ALA A 229 -7.06 5.02 -31.72
CA ALA A 229 -7.32 3.90 -30.84
C ALA A 229 -6.60 4.10 -29.49
N LEU A 230 -7.27 3.66 -28.42
CA LEU A 230 -6.79 3.73 -27.05
C LEU A 230 -6.19 2.38 -26.64
N TYR A 231 -4.91 2.38 -26.26
CA TYR A 231 -4.15 1.17 -25.95
C TYR A 231 -3.65 1.15 -24.51
N LEU A 232 -3.78 -0.02 -23.88
CA LEU A 232 -3.12 -0.38 -22.62
C LEU A 232 -1.93 -1.30 -22.93
N VAL A 233 -0.73 -0.94 -22.46
CA VAL A 233 0.45 -1.79 -22.57
C VAL A 233 0.34 -2.93 -21.56
N LEU A 234 0.30 -4.17 -22.05
CA LEU A 234 0.36 -5.36 -21.21
C LEU A 234 1.81 -5.75 -20.92
N GLU A 235 2.62 -5.78 -21.96
CA GLU A 235 4.03 -6.17 -21.89
C GLU A 235 4.85 -5.37 -22.92
N ASN A 236 6.12 -5.13 -22.63
CA ASN A 236 7.02 -4.40 -23.53
C ASN A 236 8.40 -5.07 -23.60
N SER A 237 9.03 -5.01 -24.76
CA SER A 237 10.42 -5.42 -24.98
C SER A 237 11.17 -4.33 -25.73
N PHE A 238 12.41 -4.06 -25.31
CA PHE A 238 13.27 -3.03 -25.89
C PHE A 238 14.54 -3.67 -26.44
N ASN A 239 14.84 -3.41 -27.71
CA ASN A 239 16.08 -3.86 -28.34
C ASN A 239 16.79 -2.68 -29.01
N LYS A 240 18.09 -2.52 -28.71
CA LYS A 240 18.95 -1.49 -29.29
C LYS A 240 20.22 -2.13 -29.84
N THR A 241 20.38 -2.09 -31.16
CA THR A 241 21.62 -2.48 -31.85
C THR A 241 22.51 -1.26 -32.04
N ALA A 242 23.84 -1.44 -31.99
CA ALA A 242 24.79 -0.34 -32.22
C ALA A 242 24.47 0.42 -33.52
N MET A 243 24.49 1.76 -33.44
CA MET A 243 24.20 2.70 -34.53
C MET A 243 22.75 2.74 -35.09
N ARG A 244 21.76 2.03 -34.53
CA ARG A 244 20.34 2.15 -34.93
C ARG A 244 19.46 2.72 -33.82
N GLU A 245 18.33 3.34 -34.20
CA GLU A 245 17.29 3.73 -33.25
C GLU A 245 16.70 2.50 -32.55
N GLY A 246 16.42 2.63 -31.24
CA GLY A 246 15.91 1.52 -30.43
C GLY A 246 14.49 1.12 -30.83
N ILE A 247 14.27 -0.19 -30.99
CA ILE A 247 12.97 -0.77 -31.35
C ILE A 247 12.27 -1.20 -30.06
N VAL A 248 11.06 -0.73 -29.86
CA VAL A 248 10.17 -1.15 -28.77
C VAL A 248 9.07 -2.01 -29.38
N LYS A 249 8.91 -3.24 -28.90
CA LYS A 249 7.74 -4.07 -29.22
C LYS A 249 6.86 -4.17 -27.99
N CYS A 250 5.62 -3.74 -28.11
CA CYS A 250 4.64 -3.76 -27.03
C CYS A 250 3.48 -4.69 -27.40
N LYS A 251 3.10 -5.59 -26.49
CA LYS A 251 1.82 -6.28 -26.54
C LYS A 251 0.79 -5.36 -25.89
N VAL A 252 -0.20 -4.92 -26.65
CA VAL A 252 -1.17 -3.91 -26.25
C VAL A 252 -2.59 -4.44 -26.33
N LYS A 253 -3.47 -4.00 -25.43
CA LYS A 253 -4.91 -4.25 -25.46
C LYS A 253 -5.61 -2.96 -25.88
N ASN A 254 -6.45 -3.02 -26.90
CA ASN A 254 -7.36 -1.92 -27.23
C ASN A 254 -8.44 -1.84 -26.16
N LEU A 255 -8.56 -0.70 -25.48
CA LEU A 255 -9.49 -0.54 -24.37
C LEU A 255 -10.95 -0.39 -24.81
N ARG A 256 -11.22 -0.01 -26.06
CA ARG A 256 -12.59 0.07 -26.60
C ARG A 256 -13.09 -1.26 -27.16
N THR A 257 -12.24 -2.02 -27.82
CA THR A 257 -12.64 -3.28 -28.49
C THR A 257 -12.20 -4.54 -27.75
N GLY A 258 -11.35 -4.42 -26.73
CA GLY A 258 -10.79 -5.54 -25.98
C GLY A 258 -9.73 -6.36 -26.72
N SER A 259 -9.48 -6.10 -28.01
CA SER A 259 -8.55 -6.88 -28.85
C SER A 259 -7.10 -6.68 -28.44
N ILE A 260 -6.32 -7.77 -28.43
CA ILE A 260 -4.88 -7.74 -28.12
C ILE A 260 -4.08 -7.79 -29.41
N THR A 261 -3.18 -6.82 -29.60
CA THR A 261 -2.29 -6.71 -30.77
C THR A 261 -0.84 -6.47 -30.33
N VAL A 262 0.10 -6.60 -31.27
CA VAL A 262 1.52 -6.29 -31.03
C VAL A 262 1.90 -5.08 -31.86
N GLU A 263 2.31 -4.02 -31.18
CA GLU A 263 2.75 -2.75 -31.79
C GLU A 263 4.28 -2.68 -31.78
N VAL A 264 4.85 -2.25 -32.90
CA VAL A 264 6.28 -1.98 -33.04
C VAL A 264 6.48 -0.48 -33.17
N LEU A 265 7.31 0.09 -32.30
CA LEU A 265 7.54 1.53 -32.15
C LEU A 265 9.04 1.83 -32.23
N THR A 266 9.41 2.89 -32.95
CA THR A 266 10.80 3.30 -33.16
C THR A 266 10.96 4.81 -32.98
N GLY A 267 11.52 5.24 -31.84
CA GLY A 267 11.79 6.66 -31.57
C GLY A 267 10.56 7.57 -31.45
N GLU A 268 9.35 7.03 -31.60
CA GLU A 268 8.10 7.78 -31.63
C GLU A 268 7.72 8.40 -30.28
N ARG A 269 7.04 9.54 -30.36
CA ARG A 269 6.36 10.22 -29.26
C ARG A 269 4.88 9.92 -29.37
N LEU A 270 4.31 9.37 -28.31
CA LEU A 270 2.91 8.97 -28.27
C LEU A 270 2.15 9.85 -27.28
N PRO A 271 0.93 10.30 -27.63
CA PRO A 271 0.06 10.94 -26.66
C PRO A 271 -0.28 9.95 -25.53
N ALA A 272 0.02 10.32 -24.29
CA ALA A 272 -0.43 9.60 -23.12
C ALA A 272 -1.94 9.71 -23.02
N ALA A 273 -2.57 8.60 -22.68
CA ALA A 273 -3.97 8.57 -22.34
C ALA A 273 -4.09 8.42 -20.83
N LEU A 274 -4.64 9.41 -20.13
CA LEU A 274 -4.88 9.28 -18.69
C LEU A 274 -6.19 8.50 -18.49
N VAL A 275 -6.06 7.23 -18.12
CA VAL A 275 -7.21 6.38 -17.80
C VAL A 275 -7.40 6.36 -16.29
N GLU A 276 -8.55 6.86 -15.86
CA GLU A 276 -8.93 6.92 -14.46
C GLU A 276 -9.62 5.63 -14.05
N ARG A 277 -9.34 5.17 -12.82
CA ARG A 277 -9.93 3.98 -12.24
C ARG A 277 -10.56 4.36 -10.91
N THR A 278 -11.87 4.55 -10.92
CA THR A 278 -12.59 5.02 -9.76
C THR A 278 -13.27 3.84 -9.07
N PRO A 279 -12.96 3.56 -7.79
CA PRO A 279 -13.67 2.53 -7.05
C PRO A 279 -15.13 2.96 -6.87
N MET A 280 -16.06 2.10 -7.29
CA MET A 280 -17.49 2.30 -7.17
C MET A 280 -18.16 0.99 -6.74
N SER A 281 -19.32 1.10 -6.12
CA SER A 281 -20.14 -0.02 -5.70
C SER A 281 -21.30 -0.20 -6.68
N TYR A 282 -21.48 -1.41 -7.19
CA TYR A 282 -22.63 -1.74 -8.03
C TYR A 282 -23.92 -1.58 -7.20
N SER A 283 -24.84 -0.74 -7.67
CA SER A 283 -26.10 -0.45 -6.96
C SER A 283 -27.21 -1.37 -7.39
N TYR A 284 -27.71 -1.21 -8.62
CA TYR A 284 -28.77 -2.04 -9.20
C TYR A 284 -28.70 -1.99 -10.74
N GLY A 285 -29.48 -2.86 -11.39
CA GLY A 285 -29.65 -2.85 -12.83
C GLY A 285 -31.13 -2.78 -13.18
N ASP A 286 -31.51 -1.94 -14.14
CA ASP A 286 -32.90 -1.78 -14.60
C ASP A 286 -33.24 -2.65 -15.83
N GLY A 287 -32.28 -3.48 -16.26
CA GLY A 287 -32.37 -4.37 -17.41
C GLY A 287 -31.77 -3.80 -18.69
N GLN A 288 -31.66 -2.47 -18.83
CA GLN A 288 -30.95 -1.83 -19.94
C GLN A 288 -29.57 -1.37 -19.50
N ASN A 289 -29.50 -0.72 -18.35
CA ASN A 289 -28.28 -0.15 -17.76
C ASN A 289 -27.96 -0.82 -16.40
N LEU A 290 -26.68 -0.81 -16.07
CA LEU A 290 -26.12 -1.19 -14.78
C LEU A 290 -25.62 0.09 -14.10
N VAL A 291 -26.10 0.35 -12.88
CA VAL A 291 -25.82 1.58 -12.14
C VAL A 291 -24.74 1.32 -11.09
N PHE A 292 -23.70 2.14 -11.09
CA PHE A 292 -22.59 2.11 -10.14
C PHE A 292 -22.55 3.42 -9.37
N MET A 293 -22.26 3.37 -8.07
CA MET A 293 -22.25 4.53 -7.19
C MET A 293 -20.88 4.67 -6.51
N ASN A 294 -20.36 5.89 -6.47
CA ASN A 294 -19.19 6.21 -5.67
C ASN A 294 -19.58 6.35 -4.19
N ASP A 295 -19.01 5.54 -3.30
CA ASP A 295 -19.38 5.53 -1.88
C ASP A 295 -18.95 6.81 -1.12
N THR A 296 -18.06 7.63 -1.69
CA THR A 296 -17.56 8.87 -1.08
C THR A 296 -18.31 10.09 -1.60
N THR A 297 -18.50 10.20 -2.91
CA THR A 297 -19.11 11.38 -3.55
C THR A 297 -20.61 11.20 -3.83
N PHE A 298 -21.12 9.98 -3.75
CA PHE A 298 -22.48 9.59 -4.14
C PHE A 298 -22.80 9.79 -5.62
N ASP A 299 -21.79 10.05 -6.46
CA ASP A 299 -21.96 10.15 -7.91
C ASP A 299 -22.34 8.78 -8.50
N GLN A 300 -23.26 8.80 -9.47
CA GLN A 300 -23.73 7.60 -10.15
C GLN A 300 -23.25 7.57 -11.59
N VAL A 301 -22.84 6.38 -12.03
CA VAL A 301 -22.45 6.10 -13.41
C VAL A 301 -23.32 4.97 -13.95
N GLU A 302 -23.99 5.22 -15.07
CA GLU A 302 -24.79 4.23 -15.77
C GLU A 302 -24.00 3.64 -16.94
N ILE A 303 -23.93 2.31 -16.99
CA ILE A 303 -23.25 1.58 -18.07
C ILE A 303 -24.26 0.66 -18.76
N PRO A 304 -24.46 0.76 -20.08
CA PRO A 304 -25.32 -0.16 -20.82
C PRO A 304 -24.89 -1.61 -20.62
N SER A 305 -25.84 -2.48 -20.33
CA SER A 305 -25.60 -3.90 -20.03
C SER A 305 -24.95 -4.67 -21.18
N GLU A 306 -25.15 -4.23 -22.43
CA GLU A 306 -24.51 -4.78 -23.64
C GLU A 306 -22.99 -4.56 -23.66
N ARG A 307 -22.48 -3.53 -22.94
CA ARG A 307 -21.03 -3.29 -22.83
C ARG A 307 -20.35 -4.18 -21.80
N LEU A 308 -21.13 -4.84 -20.93
CA LEU A 308 -20.66 -5.64 -19.80
C LEU A 308 -21.14 -7.09 -19.90
N ASP A 309 -21.07 -7.67 -21.11
CA ASP A 309 -21.64 -8.99 -21.38
C ASP A 309 -21.10 -10.11 -20.50
N TRP A 310 -19.81 -10.06 -20.19
CA TRP A 310 -19.17 -11.04 -19.32
C TRP A 310 -19.24 -10.62 -17.86
N GLU A 311 -18.91 -9.36 -17.59
CA GLU A 311 -18.74 -8.80 -16.25
C GLU A 311 -20.06 -8.79 -15.46
N LYS A 312 -21.20 -8.56 -16.13
CA LYS A 312 -22.53 -8.57 -15.50
C LYS A 312 -22.87 -9.88 -14.78
N ASN A 313 -22.24 -10.98 -15.15
CA ASN A 313 -22.47 -12.28 -14.51
C ASN A 313 -21.84 -12.39 -13.11
N PHE A 314 -20.96 -11.45 -12.74
CA PHE A 314 -20.22 -11.46 -11.48
C PHE A 314 -20.58 -10.29 -10.56
N LEU A 315 -21.59 -9.49 -10.92
CA LEU A 315 -22.04 -8.36 -10.13
C LEU A 315 -23.16 -8.77 -9.19
N THR A 316 -22.96 -8.49 -7.90
CA THR A 316 -24.02 -8.53 -6.88
C THR A 316 -24.19 -7.14 -6.29
N GLU A 317 -25.41 -6.74 -5.89
CA GLU A 317 -25.63 -5.43 -5.28
C GLU A 317 -24.67 -5.20 -4.10
N GLY A 318 -24.00 -4.05 -4.09
CA GLY A 318 -22.93 -3.71 -3.15
C GLY A 318 -21.53 -4.21 -3.52
N SER A 319 -21.34 -4.92 -4.65
CA SER A 319 -20.01 -5.33 -5.12
C SER A 319 -19.14 -4.12 -5.46
N SER A 320 -17.95 -4.05 -4.85
CA SER A 320 -16.95 -3.03 -5.19
C SER A 320 -16.23 -3.40 -6.48
N VAL A 321 -16.27 -2.51 -7.46
CA VAL A 321 -15.61 -2.61 -8.77
C VAL A 321 -14.85 -1.32 -9.06
N LYS A 322 -13.91 -1.34 -10.02
CA LYS A 322 -13.30 -0.10 -10.51
C LYS A 322 -13.91 0.26 -11.85
N VAL A 323 -14.61 1.38 -11.92
CA VAL A 323 -15.09 1.92 -13.19
C VAL A 323 -13.91 2.59 -13.89
N ILE A 324 -13.70 2.22 -15.15
CA ILE A 324 -12.61 2.71 -15.98
C ILE A 324 -13.14 3.81 -16.89
N THR A 325 -12.65 5.03 -16.71
CA THR A 325 -13.02 6.20 -17.51
C THR A 325 -11.81 6.76 -18.25
N TYR A 326 -12.04 7.28 -19.44
CA TYR A 326 -11.07 8.02 -20.22
C TYR A 326 -11.73 9.28 -20.76
N GLU A 327 -11.23 10.44 -20.35
CA GLU A 327 -11.93 11.73 -20.54
C GLU A 327 -13.36 11.62 -19.97
N ASP A 328 -14.39 11.79 -20.79
CA ASP A 328 -15.80 11.64 -20.40
C ASP A 328 -16.40 10.29 -20.82
N GLU A 329 -15.61 9.40 -21.42
CA GLU A 329 -16.07 8.08 -21.91
C GLU A 329 -15.86 6.99 -20.87
N VAL A 330 -16.93 6.30 -20.48
CA VAL A 330 -16.84 5.06 -19.70
C VAL A 330 -16.45 3.90 -20.60
N LEU A 331 -15.27 3.33 -20.34
CA LEU A 331 -14.71 2.22 -21.12
C LEU A 331 -15.21 0.86 -20.65
N GLY A 332 -15.50 0.72 -19.35
CA GLY A 332 -15.98 -0.52 -18.75
C GLY A 332 -15.69 -0.58 -17.25
N ILE A 333 -15.67 -1.80 -16.70
CA ILE A 333 -15.37 -2.05 -15.29
C ILE A 333 -14.24 -3.08 -15.13
N GLU A 334 -13.48 -2.96 -14.06
CA GLU A 334 -12.52 -3.94 -13.57
C GLU A 334 -13.13 -4.63 -12.34
N LEU A 335 -13.37 -5.94 -12.46
CA LEU A 335 -13.83 -6.76 -11.34
C LEU A 335 -12.69 -6.97 -10.31
N PRO A 336 -13.00 -7.16 -9.02
CA PRO A 336 -11.99 -7.53 -8.03
C PRO A 336 -11.41 -8.92 -8.33
N ASP A 337 -10.20 -9.18 -7.83
CA ASP A 337 -9.49 -10.46 -8.03
C ASP A 337 -10.29 -11.69 -7.54
N GLN A 338 -11.20 -11.47 -6.58
CA GLN A 338 -12.10 -12.48 -6.04
C GLN A 338 -13.50 -11.89 -5.89
N VAL A 339 -14.51 -12.62 -6.36
CA VAL A 339 -15.93 -12.28 -6.20
C VAL A 339 -16.57 -13.31 -5.29
N SER A 340 -17.24 -12.84 -4.23
CA SER A 340 -17.99 -13.71 -3.32
C SER A 340 -19.37 -13.98 -3.91
N VAL A 341 -19.63 -15.22 -4.31
CA VAL A 341 -20.93 -15.64 -4.86
C VAL A 341 -21.66 -16.50 -3.83
N GLY A 342 -22.89 -16.12 -3.49
CA GLY A 342 -23.75 -16.88 -2.59
C GLY A 342 -24.34 -18.11 -3.29
N ILE A 343 -24.31 -19.26 -2.61
CA ILE A 343 -25.01 -20.47 -3.06
C ILE A 343 -26.50 -20.29 -2.69
N GLU A 344 -27.36 -20.04 -3.68
CA GLU A 344 -28.82 -19.82 -3.48
C GLU A 344 -29.54 -21.12 -3.07
N TYR A 345 -29.07 -22.25 -3.58
CA TYR A 345 -29.64 -23.57 -3.31
C TYR A 345 -28.55 -24.63 -3.40
N ALA A 346 -28.30 -25.29 -2.28
CA ALA A 346 -27.64 -26.59 -2.21
C ALA A 346 -28.60 -27.50 -1.45
N GLU A 347 -28.94 -28.66 -2.01
CA GLU A 347 -29.65 -29.70 -1.23
C GLU A 347 -28.85 -29.98 0.04
N GLU A 348 -29.56 -30.21 1.15
CA GLU A 348 -28.97 -30.51 2.46
C GLU A 348 -28.10 -31.79 2.37
N GLY A 349 -26.83 -31.58 2.02
CA GLY A 349 -25.74 -32.52 2.18
C GLY A 349 -25.16 -32.30 3.55
N VAL A 350 -25.76 -32.96 4.54
CA VAL A 350 -25.36 -33.18 5.94
C VAL A 350 -23.96 -32.70 6.32
N GLN A 351 -23.90 -32.09 7.51
CA GLN A 351 -22.77 -31.78 8.43
C GLN A 351 -21.59 -32.78 8.56
N ASP A 352 -21.37 -33.71 7.63
CA ASP A 352 -20.61 -34.94 7.83
C ASP A 352 -19.34 -35.08 6.96
N GLN A 353 -18.57 -34.00 6.74
CA GLN A 353 -17.20 -34.09 6.18
C GLN A 353 -17.08 -34.82 4.81
N ASN A 354 -18.16 -34.93 4.04
CA ASN A 354 -18.18 -35.63 2.76
C ASN A 354 -17.97 -34.67 1.59
N ALA A 355 -17.07 -35.03 0.67
CA ALA A 355 -16.96 -34.39 -0.63
C ALA A 355 -18.18 -34.76 -1.50
N TYR A 356 -18.62 -33.85 -2.36
CA TYR A 356 -19.71 -34.09 -3.31
C TYR A 356 -19.24 -33.72 -4.73
N LEU A 357 -19.55 -34.59 -5.70
CA LEU A 357 -19.40 -34.23 -7.10
C LEU A 357 -20.61 -33.37 -7.47
N CYS A 358 -20.38 -32.14 -7.92
CA CYS A 358 -21.44 -31.23 -8.32
C CYS A 358 -21.29 -30.87 -9.80
N SER A 359 -22.42 -30.80 -10.52
CA SER A 359 -22.47 -30.24 -11.87
C SER A 359 -22.94 -28.80 -11.78
N LEU A 360 -22.18 -27.88 -12.38
CA LEU A 360 -22.58 -26.48 -12.56
C LEU A 360 -23.71 -26.40 -13.58
N THR A 361 -24.89 -25.98 -13.12
CA THR A 361 -26.12 -25.89 -13.92
C THR A 361 -26.45 -24.48 -14.39
N SER A 362 -26.01 -23.46 -13.67
CA SER A 362 -26.20 -22.05 -14.05
C SER A 362 -25.09 -21.20 -13.44
N LEU A 363 -24.70 -20.12 -14.12
CA LEU A 363 -23.74 -19.14 -13.62
C LEU A 363 -24.42 -17.86 -13.09
N ASN A 364 -25.71 -17.64 -13.37
CA ASN A 364 -26.46 -16.51 -12.83
C ASN A 364 -27.96 -16.83 -12.65
N PRO A 365 -28.44 -17.10 -11.42
CA PRO A 365 -27.63 -17.30 -10.21
C PRO A 365 -26.77 -18.57 -10.34
N LEU A 366 -25.65 -18.61 -9.62
CA LEU A 366 -24.78 -19.79 -9.60
C LEU A 366 -25.52 -20.97 -8.96
N ARG A 367 -25.86 -21.97 -9.77
CA ARG A 367 -26.57 -23.17 -9.32
C ARG A 367 -25.73 -24.39 -9.61
N ALA A 368 -25.52 -25.23 -8.61
CA ALA A 368 -24.90 -26.52 -8.77
C ALA A 368 -25.86 -27.60 -8.28
N THR A 369 -26.00 -28.69 -9.03
CA THR A 369 -26.71 -29.88 -8.57
C THR A 369 -25.70 -30.94 -8.17
N LYS A 370 -25.96 -31.58 -7.05
CA LYS A 370 -25.22 -32.75 -6.60
C LYS A 370 -25.45 -33.88 -7.62
N VAL A 371 -24.36 -34.48 -8.07
CA VAL A 371 -24.37 -35.69 -8.90
C VAL A 371 -24.14 -36.86 -7.95
N ASP A 372 -24.91 -37.93 -8.10
CA ASP A 372 -24.80 -39.13 -7.25
C ASP A 372 -23.34 -39.62 -7.20
N SER A 373 -22.76 -39.49 -6.00
CA SER A 373 -21.36 -39.72 -5.72
C SER A 373 -21.13 -41.19 -5.37
N SER A 374 -21.05 -42.07 -6.36
CA SER A 374 -20.72 -43.48 -6.10
C SER A 374 -19.22 -43.79 -6.02
N THR A 375 -18.33 -42.81 -6.13
CA THR A 375 -16.87 -43.05 -6.08
C THR A 375 -16.07 -41.82 -5.67
N LEU A 376 -16.11 -41.42 -4.39
CA LEU A 376 -15.09 -40.52 -3.84
C LEU A 376 -14.15 -41.34 -2.96
N VAL A 377 -12.91 -41.49 -3.42
CA VAL A 377 -11.84 -42.14 -2.66
C VAL A 377 -11.35 -41.15 -1.62
N SER A 378 -11.56 -41.45 -0.35
CA SER A 378 -11.01 -40.66 0.75
C SER A 378 -9.49 -40.60 0.65
N ARG A 379 -8.92 -39.40 0.76
CA ARG A 379 -7.47 -39.15 0.80
C ARG A 379 -6.96 -38.92 2.22
N GLU A 380 -7.82 -39.13 3.21
CA GLU A 380 -7.46 -38.91 4.60
C GLU A 380 -6.58 -40.05 5.13
N PRO A 381 -5.48 -39.76 5.83
CA PRO A 381 -4.72 -40.81 6.49
C PRO A 381 -5.57 -41.52 7.54
N ASN A 382 -5.41 -42.84 7.64
CA ASN A 382 -6.08 -43.62 8.68
C ASN A 382 -5.56 -43.36 10.10
N LEU A 383 -4.39 -42.74 10.22
CA LEU A 383 -3.85 -42.26 11.49
C LEU A 383 -4.50 -40.92 11.88
N GLN A 384 -5.17 -40.89 13.02
CA GLN A 384 -5.78 -39.69 13.59
C GLN A 384 -4.73 -38.88 14.36
N LEU A 385 -4.00 -38.03 13.64
CA LEU A 385 -2.94 -37.19 14.21
C LEU A 385 -3.49 -35.85 14.72
N THR A 386 -3.35 -35.61 16.03
CA THR A 386 -3.56 -34.29 16.66
C THR A 386 -2.21 -33.63 16.91
N PHE A 387 -2.00 -32.44 16.37
CA PHE A 387 -0.75 -31.72 16.48
C PHE A 387 -0.83 -30.58 17.51
N MET A 388 -0.03 -30.68 18.57
CA MET A 388 0.17 -29.69 19.60
C MET A 388 1.26 -28.71 19.16
N LEU A 389 0.83 -27.61 18.55
CA LEU A 389 1.71 -26.65 17.88
C LEU A 389 2.07 -25.50 18.84
N PRO A 390 3.36 -25.21 19.09
CA PRO A 390 3.76 -24.09 19.93
C PRO A 390 3.42 -22.76 19.27
N ILE A 391 3.19 -21.74 20.10
CA ILE A 391 3.05 -20.38 19.58
C ILE A 391 4.44 -19.82 19.24
N ILE A 392 4.69 -19.74 17.95
CA ILE A 392 5.91 -19.22 17.33
C ILE A 392 5.57 -17.96 16.51
N LYS A 393 6.57 -17.38 15.83
CA LYS A 393 6.37 -16.21 14.98
C LYS A 393 5.34 -16.49 13.89
N ARG A 394 4.57 -15.46 13.55
CA ARG A 394 3.45 -15.51 12.59
C ARG A 394 3.75 -16.32 11.34
N ASN A 395 4.82 -15.99 10.61
CA ASN A 395 5.14 -16.67 9.35
C ASN A 395 5.42 -18.17 9.54
N GLY A 396 6.13 -18.54 10.61
CA GLY A 396 6.39 -19.94 10.94
C GLY A 396 5.13 -20.68 11.36
N LEU A 397 4.26 -20.03 12.16
CA LEU A 397 2.99 -20.60 12.60
C LEU A 397 2.04 -20.86 11.42
N GLU A 398 1.89 -19.88 10.52
CA GLU A 398 1.08 -19.98 9.31
C GLU A 398 1.59 -21.11 8.40
N MET A 399 2.91 -21.19 8.19
CA MET A 399 3.53 -22.27 7.42
C MET A 399 3.31 -23.64 8.05
N ALA A 400 3.46 -23.76 9.37
CA ALA A 400 3.22 -25.01 10.08
C ALA A 400 1.75 -25.45 9.94
N VAL A 401 0.78 -24.53 10.12
CA VAL A 401 -0.64 -24.84 9.94
C VAL A 401 -0.93 -25.32 8.50
N GLN A 402 -0.41 -24.61 7.50
CA GLN A 402 -0.55 -24.99 6.09
C GLN A 402 -0.02 -26.41 5.85
N LYS A 403 1.22 -26.69 6.26
CA LYS A 403 1.89 -27.97 5.96
C LYS A 403 1.37 -29.14 6.80
N LEU A 404 0.99 -28.92 8.05
CA LEU A 404 0.30 -29.92 8.85
C LEU A 404 -1.05 -30.29 8.24
N THR A 405 -1.75 -29.31 7.68
CA THR A 405 -3.00 -29.56 6.95
C THR A 405 -2.76 -30.39 5.69
N GLU A 406 -1.76 -30.05 4.87
CA GLU A 406 -1.39 -30.84 3.69
C GLU A 406 -1.00 -32.29 4.05
N LEU A 407 -0.34 -32.49 5.19
CA LEU A 407 0.08 -33.81 5.67
C LEU A 407 -1.05 -34.67 6.24
N GLY A 408 -2.27 -34.16 6.38
CA GLY A 408 -3.38 -34.97 6.87
C GLY A 408 -3.63 -34.90 8.38
N VAL A 409 -3.07 -33.91 9.08
CA VAL A 409 -3.42 -33.66 10.50
C VAL A 409 -4.92 -33.38 10.61
N ILE A 410 -5.57 -33.93 11.64
CA ILE A 410 -7.02 -33.78 11.86
C ILE A 410 -7.36 -32.63 12.83
N LYS A 411 -6.46 -32.33 13.76
CA LYS A 411 -6.65 -31.30 14.79
C LYS A 411 -5.34 -30.61 15.08
N ILE A 412 -5.37 -29.28 15.18
CA ILE A 412 -4.22 -28.46 15.59
C ILE A 412 -4.59 -27.75 16.89
N GLN A 413 -3.90 -28.09 17.96
CA GLN A 413 -4.06 -27.45 19.26
C GLN A 413 -2.88 -26.51 19.49
N LEU A 414 -3.14 -25.21 19.63
CA LEU A 414 -2.10 -24.25 19.95
C LEU A 414 -1.68 -24.40 21.42
N VAL A 415 -0.38 -24.37 21.70
CA VAL A 415 0.16 -24.56 23.05
C VAL A 415 1.09 -23.42 23.45
N LEU A 416 0.86 -22.89 24.65
CA LEU A 416 1.69 -21.88 25.30
C LEU A 416 2.80 -22.55 26.11
N PHE A 417 4.04 -22.30 25.70
CA PHE A 417 5.26 -22.61 26.45
C PHE A 417 5.79 -21.35 27.14
N THR A 418 6.68 -21.55 28.11
CA THR A 418 7.42 -20.48 28.81
C THR A 418 8.16 -19.56 27.82
N HIS A 419 8.77 -20.16 26.79
CA HIS A 419 9.48 -19.42 25.73
C HIS A 419 8.66 -19.18 24.47
N SER A 420 7.33 -19.36 24.52
CA SER A 420 6.46 -18.90 23.44
C SER A 420 6.47 -17.37 23.37
N GLN A 421 6.43 -16.83 22.16
CA GLN A 421 6.25 -15.39 21.94
C GLN A 421 4.78 -15.16 21.58
N PRO A 422 3.88 -14.91 22.56
CA PRO A 422 2.48 -14.68 22.27
C PRO A 422 2.33 -13.38 21.48
N HIS A 423 2.29 -13.50 20.16
CA HIS A 423 1.72 -12.47 19.29
C HIS A 423 0.20 -12.59 19.36
N GLN A 424 -0.52 -11.55 18.92
CA GLN A 424 -1.97 -11.65 18.75
C GLN A 424 -2.26 -12.72 17.69
N ILE A 425 -2.83 -13.85 18.12
CA ILE A 425 -3.15 -14.98 17.24
C ILE A 425 -4.52 -14.73 16.63
N ASP A 426 -4.54 -14.55 15.32
CA ASP A 426 -5.77 -14.50 14.53
C ASP A 426 -6.18 -15.93 14.14
N LEU A 427 -7.06 -16.53 14.94
CA LEU A 427 -7.56 -17.88 14.70
C LEU A 427 -8.34 -18.00 13.39
N ASP A 428 -9.06 -16.94 12.97
CA ASP A 428 -9.86 -16.97 11.75
C ASP A 428 -8.97 -16.95 10.50
N ARG A 429 -7.83 -16.26 10.57
CA ARG A 429 -6.78 -16.36 9.54
C ARG A 429 -6.18 -17.76 9.48
N LEU A 430 -5.86 -18.40 10.61
CA LEU A 430 -5.32 -19.76 10.61
C LEU A 430 -6.33 -20.77 10.04
N LYS A 431 -7.62 -20.62 10.38
CA LYS A 431 -8.71 -21.45 9.82
C LYS A 431 -8.85 -21.27 8.31
N ARG A 432 -8.71 -20.05 7.78
CA ARG A 432 -8.69 -19.78 6.33
C ARG A 432 -7.51 -20.47 5.65
N ILE A 433 -6.31 -20.37 6.22
CA ILE A 433 -5.11 -21.04 5.69
C ILE A 433 -5.31 -22.56 5.66
N ALA A 434 -5.85 -23.15 6.73
CA ALA A 434 -6.16 -24.58 6.75
C ALA A 434 -7.22 -24.97 5.71
N LYS A 435 -8.27 -24.16 5.52
CA LYS A 435 -9.27 -24.39 4.48
C LYS A 435 -8.63 -24.40 3.08
N GLU A 436 -7.87 -23.36 2.74
CA GLU A 436 -7.19 -23.25 1.45
C GLU A 436 -6.20 -24.41 1.23
N ALA A 437 -5.44 -24.77 2.27
CA ALA A 437 -4.51 -25.90 2.22
C ALA A 437 -5.22 -27.24 2.01
N ALA A 438 -6.37 -27.46 2.65
CA ALA A 438 -7.18 -28.66 2.47
C ALA A 438 -7.74 -28.74 1.04
N GLU A 439 -8.24 -27.63 0.49
CA GLU A 439 -8.70 -27.54 -0.90
C GLU A 439 -7.58 -27.87 -1.90
N GLN A 440 -6.38 -27.29 -1.72
CA GLN A 440 -5.22 -27.55 -2.58
C GLN A 440 -4.71 -28.99 -2.46
N ALA A 441 -4.73 -29.56 -1.26
CA ALA A 441 -4.34 -30.95 -1.00
C ALA A 441 -5.41 -31.97 -1.42
N GLN A 442 -6.59 -31.50 -1.87
CA GLN A 442 -7.76 -32.34 -2.19
C GLN A 442 -8.18 -33.22 -1.00
N ARG A 443 -8.09 -32.66 0.20
CA ARG A 443 -8.59 -33.27 1.43
C ARG A 443 -10.09 -33.03 1.57
N SER A 444 -10.78 -33.98 2.17
CA SER A 444 -12.20 -33.84 2.51
C SER A 444 -12.39 -33.28 3.93
N LEU A 445 -11.34 -33.37 4.76
CA LEU A 445 -11.33 -32.87 6.13
C LEU A 445 -10.47 -31.61 6.26
N ILE A 446 -11.07 -30.54 6.79
CA ILE A 446 -10.35 -29.33 7.22
C ILE A 446 -10.02 -29.51 8.71
N PRO A 447 -8.76 -29.39 9.14
CA PRO A 447 -8.41 -29.61 10.54
C PRO A 447 -9.02 -28.54 11.44
N GLU A 448 -9.52 -28.99 12.60
CA GLU A 448 -10.00 -28.08 13.63
C GLU A 448 -8.82 -27.41 14.35
N ILE A 449 -8.79 -26.07 14.37
CA ILE A 449 -7.76 -25.29 15.05
C ILE A 449 -8.32 -24.74 16.36
N TYR A 450 -7.70 -25.13 17.48
CA TYR A 450 -8.15 -24.78 18.82
C TYR A 450 -7.36 -23.58 19.41
N PRO A 451 -8.00 -22.75 20.26
CA PRO A 451 -7.33 -21.66 20.95
C PRO A 451 -6.16 -22.14 21.82
N PRO A 452 -5.19 -21.26 22.14
CA PRO A 452 -4.02 -21.62 22.92
C PRO A 452 -4.34 -22.12 24.33
N ILE A 453 -3.73 -23.25 24.71
CA ILE A 453 -3.78 -23.80 26.07
C ILE A 453 -2.38 -23.88 26.69
N SER A 454 -2.28 -23.88 28.02
CA SER A 454 -1.01 -24.14 28.71
C SER A 454 -0.66 -25.64 28.71
N LEU A 455 0.62 -25.99 28.84
CA LEU A 455 1.04 -27.41 28.93
C LEU A 455 0.33 -28.20 30.05
N SER A 456 -0.06 -27.53 31.14
CA SER A 456 -0.80 -28.15 32.24
C SER A 456 -2.19 -28.65 31.85
N GLN A 457 -2.78 -28.11 30.77
CA GLN A 457 -4.09 -28.51 30.27
C GLN A 457 -4.00 -29.65 29.25
N LEU A 458 -2.79 -30.08 28.86
CA LEU A 458 -2.62 -31.22 27.96
C LEU A 458 -3.20 -32.50 28.59
N PRO A 459 -3.82 -33.38 27.78
CA PRO A 459 -4.40 -34.61 28.26
C PRO A 459 -3.32 -35.58 28.74
N LEU A 460 -3.65 -36.38 29.77
CA LEU A 460 -2.92 -37.61 30.07
C LEU A 460 -3.31 -38.65 29.02
N VAL A 461 -2.34 -39.17 28.28
CA VAL A 461 -2.59 -40.12 27.19
C VAL A 461 -2.11 -41.53 27.54
N PRO A 462 -2.60 -42.58 26.85
CA PRO A 462 -2.00 -43.90 26.93
C PRO A 462 -0.52 -43.89 26.52
N LYS A 463 0.25 -44.88 26.98
CA LYS A 463 1.64 -45.05 26.54
C LYS A 463 1.68 -45.28 25.02
N HIS A 464 2.71 -44.73 24.38
CA HIS A 464 2.88 -44.78 22.92
C HIS A 464 1.73 -44.14 22.12
N SER A 465 1.02 -43.18 22.71
CA SER A 465 0.03 -42.33 22.02
C SER A 465 0.46 -40.89 21.84
N ALA A 466 1.57 -40.44 22.45
CA ALA A 466 2.05 -39.08 22.29
C ALA A 466 3.57 -39.01 22.17
N TYR A 467 4.05 -38.18 21.26
CA TYR A 467 5.46 -37.98 20.98
C TYR A 467 5.80 -36.49 20.94
N PHE A 468 6.98 -36.12 21.43
CA PHE A 468 7.45 -34.74 21.34
C PHE A 468 8.92 -34.62 20.97
N ALA A 469 9.24 -33.64 20.12
CA ALA A 469 10.60 -33.33 19.70
C ALA A 469 11.09 -32.01 20.30
N TYR A 470 12.34 -32.01 20.78
CA TYR A 470 13.01 -30.82 21.32
C TYR A 470 14.54 -30.92 21.16
N GLU A 471 15.23 -29.78 21.29
CA GLU A 471 16.62 -29.59 20.87
C GLU A 471 17.68 -30.33 21.73
N ARG A 472 17.39 -30.70 22.99
CA ARG A 472 18.42 -31.10 23.98
C ARG A 472 18.46 -32.59 24.36
N HIS A 473 18.08 -33.51 23.47
CA HIS A 473 18.14 -34.94 23.81
C HIS A 473 19.41 -35.63 23.28
N GLU A 474 20.36 -35.96 24.17
CA GLU A 474 21.52 -36.81 23.88
C GLU A 474 21.11 -38.29 23.79
N THR A 475 20.95 -38.75 22.54
CA THR A 475 21.22 -40.06 21.90
C THR A 475 21.29 -41.42 22.62
N ASN A 476 21.11 -41.61 23.93
CA ASN A 476 21.31 -42.95 24.53
C ASN A 476 20.05 -43.80 24.78
N SER A 477 18.85 -43.27 24.54
CA SER A 477 17.60 -44.04 24.68
C SER A 477 16.47 -43.45 23.84
N LEU A 478 16.72 -43.19 22.56
CA LEU A 478 15.66 -42.80 21.64
C LEU A 478 14.84 -44.05 21.29
N GLU A 479 13.61 -44.13 21.78
CA GLU A 479 12.67 -45.17 21.35
C GLU A 479 12.35 -44.94 19.86
N LYS A 480 12.38 -46.02 19.07
CA LYS A 480 11.77 -45.99 17.73
C LYS A 480 10.26 -45.75 17.91
N PHE A 481 9.65 -45.03 16.97
CA PHE A 481 8.21 -44.87 16.92
C PHE A 481 7.54 -46.25 17.04
N SER A 482 6.78 -46.42 18.12
CA SER A 482 6.05 -47.66 18.41
C SER A 482 4.56 -47.34 18.34
N ILE A 483 4.10 -46.98 17.13
CA ILE A 483 2.73 -46.53 16.89
C ILE A 483 1.82 -47.75 16.96
N THR A 484 1.06 -47.85 18.06
CA THR A 484 0.10 -48.94 18.30
C THR A 484 -1.35 -48.45 18.31
N ASN A 485 -1.55 -47.14 18.47
CA ASN A 485 -2.85 -46.52 18.58
C ASN A 485 -3.17 -45.72 17.30
N LYS A 486 -4.44 -45.75 16.87
CA LYS A 486 -4.91 -44.92 15.74
C LYS A 486 -4.91 -43.43 16.07
N GLN A 487 -5.10 -43.07 17.33
CA GLN A 487 -5.06 -41.68 17.80
C GLN A 487 -3.69 -41.37 18.38
N ILE A 488 -2.98 -40.43 17.75
CA ILE A 488 -1.64 -40.00 18.14
C ILE A 488 -1.61 -38.49 18.35
N TYR A 489 -0.87 -38.08 19.36
CA TYR A 489 -0.55 -36.68 19.65
C TYR A 489 0.92 -36.42 19.30
N ALA A 490 1.18 -35.33 18.59
CA ALA A 490 2.53 -34.87 18.29
C ALA A 490 2.74 -33.48 18.87
N LEU A 491 3.93 -33.19 19.39
CA LEU A 491 4.26 -31.89 19.95
C LEU A 491 5.69 -31.48 19.55
N VAL A 492 5.88 -30.18 19.30
CA VAL A 492 7.22 -29.59 19.17
C VAL A 492 7.38 -28.39 20.08
N GLY A 493 8.61 -28.09 20.47
CA GLY A 493 8.92 -26.89 21.25
C GLY A 493 8.97 -25.60 20.42
N PRO A 494 8.82 -24.42 21.05
CA PRO A 494 9.00 -23.14 20.38
C PRO A 494 10.48 -22.87 20.04
N GLU A 495 10.75 -21.76 19.34
CA GLU A 495 12.10 -21.31 18.95
C GLU A 495 13.07 -21.18 20.15
N GLY A 496 12.57 -20.87 21.35
CA GLY A 496 13.37 -20.76 22.57
C GLY A 496 13.60 -22.08 23.31
N GLY A 497 13.19 -23.22 22.74
CA GLY A 497 13.29 -24.52 23.38
C GLY A 497 12.21 -24.77 24.44
N ILE A 498 12.28 -25.94 25.06
CA ILE A 498 11.36 -26.39 26.12
C ILE A 498 12.12 -26.38 27.45
N GLU A 499 11.52 -25.80 28.48
CA GLU A 499 12.11 -25.75 29.82
C GLU A 499 12.13 -27.13 30.49
N GLN A 500 13.08 -27.35 31.41
CA GLN A 500 13.22 -28.66 32.05
C GLN A 500 11.97 -29.07 32.83
N ALA A 501 11.29 -28.10 33.46
CA ALA A 501 10.02 -28.32 34.16
C ALA A 501 8.90 -28.75 33.20
N GLU A 502 8.86 -28.19 31.99
CA GLU A 502 7.88 -28.54 30.96
C GLU A 502 8.15 -29.95 30.41
N ILE A 503 9.42 -30.34 30.25
CA ILE A 503 9.81 -31.70 29.88
C ILE A 503 9.29 -32.71 30.92
N GLN A 504 9.51 -32.46 32.22
CA GLN A 504 8.99 -33.34 33.27
C GLN A 504 7.45 -33.43 33.25
N LEU A 505 6.79 -32.30 32.95
CA LEU A 505 5.34 -32.25 32.83
C LEU A 505 4.82 -33.10 31.66
N LEU A 506 5.51 -33.09 30.51
CA LEU A 506 5.21 -33.91 29.35
C LEU A 506 5.44 -35.40 29.64
N LEU A 507 6.57 -35.75 30.25
CA LEU A 507 6.88 -37.13 30.65
C LEU A 507 5.83 -37.69 31.63
N SER A 508 5.41 -36.90 32.62
CA SER A 508 4.34 -37.31 33.57
C SER A 508 2.98 -37.54 32.90
N ARG A 509 2.77 -37.03 31.69
CA ARG A 509 1.57 -37.23 30.86
C ARG A 509 1.72 -38.32 29.80
N ASN A 510 2.80 -39.11 29.84
CA ASN A 510 3.15 -40.14 28.87
C ASN A 510 3.49 -39.63 27.46
N TYR A 511 3.95 -38.38 27.32
CA TYR A 511 4.52 -37.89 26.06
C TYR A 511 5.97 -38.37 25.96
N LEU A 512 6.29 -39.12 24.91
CA LEU A 512 7.60 -39.73 24.73
C LEU A 512 8.53 -38.80 23.94
N PRO A 513 9.76 -38.53 24.44
CA PRO A 513 10.72 -37.71 23.73
C PRO A 513 11.30 -38.48 22.54
N ILE A 514 11.45 -37.78 21.42
CA ILE A 514 12.01 -38.31 20.18
C ILE A 514 13.01 -37.33 19.56
N SER A 515 13.88 -37.84 18.68
CA SER A 515 14.82 -37.04 17.91
C SER A 515 14.44 -37.04 16.44
N LEU A 516 14.57 -35.88 15.80
CA LEU A 516 14.33 -35.69 14.36
C LEU A 516 15.63 -35.64 13.55
N GLY A 517 16.75 -36.07 14.15
CA GLY A 517 18.06 -36.09 13.52
C GLY A 517 19.13 -35.33 14.30
N LYS A 518 20.29 -35.16 13.68
CA LYS A 518 21.48 -34.54 14.30
C LYS A 518 21.48 -33.02 14.26
N THR A 519 20.71 -32.42 13.36
CA THR A 519 20.64 -30.98 13.17
C THR A 519 19.48 -30.38 13.95
N ILE A 520 19.67 -29.18 14.48
CA ILE A 520 18.59 -28.41 15.10
C ILE A 520 17.66 -27.89 14.00
N LEU A 521 16.40 -28.34 14.03
CA LEU A 521 15.36 -27.89 13.11
C LEU A 521 14.64 -26.68 13.71
N ARG A 522 14.20 -25.75 12.86
CA ARG A 522 13.26 -24.69 13.28
C ARG A 522 11.93 -25.32 13.68
N ALA A 523 11.16 -24.65 14.54
CA ALA A 523 9.92 -25.20 15.10
C ALA A 523 8.91 -25.62 14.01
N GLU A 524 8.71 -24.79 12.97
CA GLU A 524 7.85 -25.11 11.83
C GLU A 524 8.36 -26.31 11.02
N THR A 525 9.68 -26.41 10.84
CA THR A 525 10.31 -27.53 10.13
C THR A 525 10.22 -28.82 10.95
N ALA A 526 10.46 -28.74 12.26
CA ALA A 526 10.31 -29.85 13.18
C ALA A 526 8.88 -30.37 13.20
N ALA A 527 7.88 -29.48 13.14
CA ALA A 527 6.48 -29.86 13.08
C ALA A 527 6.16 -30.71 11.84
N ILE A 528 6.62 -30.24 10.67
CA ILE A 528 6.46 -30.93 9.39
C ILE A 528 7.14 -32.30 9.41
N VAL A 529 8.41 -32.34 9.83
CA VAL A 529 9.21 -33.58 9.85
C VAL A 529 8.60 -34.59 10.82
N LEU A 530 8.19 -34.16 12.02
CA LEU A 530 7.55 -35.04 13.00
C LEU A 530 6.23 -35.61 12.48
N ALA A 531 5.34 -34.76 11.95
CA ALA A 531 4.07 -35.23 11.41
C ALA A 531 4.27 -36.25 10.29
N ASN A 532 5.17 -35.95 9.34
CA ASN A 532 5.49 -36.85 8.24
C ASN A 532 6.08 -38.18 8.72
N GLN A 533 7.00 -38.16 9.70
CA GLN A 533 7.61 -39.37 10.23
C GLN A 533 6.58 -40.26 10.93
N LEU A 534 5.67 -39.67 11.72
CA LEU A 534 4.58 -40.40 12.37
C LEU A 534 3.61 -41.03 11.39
N LEU A 535 3.35 -40.36 10.26
CA LEU A 535 2.50 -40.90 9.21
C LEU A 535 3.19 -42.07 8.50
N ILE A 536 4.46 -41.90 8.09
CA ILE A 536 5.25 -42.94 7.39
C ILE A 536 5.48 -44.18 8.25
N ASP A 537 5.83 -44.00 9.52
CA ASP A 537 6.10 -45.12 10.43
C ASP A 537 4.81 -45.76 10.99
N SER A 538 3.64 -45.22 10.63
CA SER A 538 2.36 -45.75 11.04
C SER A 538 2.08 -47.09 10.35
N PRO A 539 1.67 -48.14 11.08
CA PRO A 539 1.19 -49.37 10.45
C PRO A 539 -0.09 -49.14 9.63
N PHE A 540 -0.79 -48.02 9.85
CA PHE A 540 -2.04 -47.66 9.20
C PHE A 540 -1.86 -46.85 7.89
N LEU A 541 -0.65 -46.82 7.30
CA LEU A 541 -0.37 -46.05 6.08
C LEU A 541 -1.11 -46.58 4.83
N ASN A 542 -1.28 -47.91 4.74
CA ASN A 542 -1.79 -48.60 3.55
C ASN A 542 -3.17 -49.27 3.76
N ASP A 543 -3.69 -49.23 4.98
CA ASP A 543 -5.10 -49.54 5.25
C ASP A 543 -5.96 -48.37 4.76
#